data_AF-A0A9J7HNM7-F1
#
_entry.id   AF-A0A9J7HNM7-F1
#
_cell.length_a   1.000
_cell.length_b   1.000
_cell.length_c   1.000
_cell.angle_alpha   90.00
_cell.angle_beta   90.00
_cell.angle_gamma   90.00
#
_symmetry.space_group_name_H-M   'P 1'
#
loop_
_entity.id
_entity.type
_entity.pdbx_description
1 polymer ?
#
loop_
_entity_poly.entity_id
_entity_poly.type
_entity_poly.pdbx_seq_one_letter_code
_entity_poly.pdbx_strand_id
1 'polypeptide(L)'
;MSFKLELNSDWLYVYKGDKDDPILIGSYTGRDIPADLDTTSHVVQLVLQTDCQYIDEGFKIYFHDQGICGGHITGQSSGYIYSPNYPGQYHNNLICTWTIEVNSQKGVKMTPVSFSLEENFDWLYFYKGELEDYTFIGAYSGRFVPVSASNSYVIW
;
A
#
# COMPACT_ATOMS: atom_id res chain seq x y z
N MET A 1 -22.26 7.59 7.97
CA MET A 1 -21.98 7.56 6.52
C MET A 1 -23.20 6.95 5.84
N SER A 2 -23.55 7.34 4.62
CA SER A 2 -24.73 6.84 3.91
C SER A 2 -24.32 6.27 2.55
N PHE A 3 -24.90 5.12 2.21
CA PHE A 3 -24.81 4.49 0.89
C PHE A 3 -26.19 3.90 0.57
N LYS A 4 -26.79 4.36 -0.54
CA LYS A 4 -28.13 3.94 -0.96
C LYS A 4 -28.27 4.12 -2.47
N LEU A 5 -28.27 3.00 -3.18
CA LEU A 5 -28.53 2.87 -4.61
C LEU A 5 -29.71 1.91 -4.83
N GLU A 6 -30.33 1.98 -6.00
CA GLU A 6 -31.34 1.01 -6.40
C GLU A 6 -30.71 -0.40 -6.51
N LEU A 7 -31.22 -1.35 -5.72
CA LEU A 7 -30.66 -2.70 -5.62
C LEU A 7 -30.72 -3.42 -6.97
N ASN A 8 -29.55 -3.79 -7.49
CA ASN A 8 -29.32 -4.47 -8.76
C ASN A 8 -29.63 -3.66 -10.04
N SER A 9 -30.03 -2.40 -9.93
CA SER A 9 -30.28 -1.51 -11.08
C SER A 9 -29.20 -0.42 -11.17
N ASP A 10 -28.94 0.26 -10.05
CA ASP A 10 -27.90 1.28 -9.94
C ASP A 10 -26.64 0.69 -9.30
N TRP A 11 -25.50 0.99 -9.91
CA TRP A 11 -24.22 0.42 -9.52
C TRP A 11 -23.14 1.49 -9.37
N LEU A 12 -22.38 1.38 -8.28
CA LEU A 12 -21.10 2.05 -8.13
C LEU A 12 -19.97 1.05 -8.37
N TYR A 13 -19.18 1.28 -9.41
CA TYR A 13 -17.96 0.55 -9.69
C TYR A 13 -16.73 1.34 -9.25
N VAL A 14 -15.77 0.65 -8.66
CA VAL A 14 -14.50 1.22 -8.22
C VAL A 14 -13.37 0.51 -8.94
N TYR A 15 -12.54 1.28 -9.64
CA TYR A 15 -11.38 0.81 -10.37
C TYR A 15 -10.09 1.40 -9.80
N LYS A 16 -8.99 0.66 -9.88
CA LYS A 16 -7.63 1.18 -9.63
C LYS A 16 -6.77 1.12 -10.88
N GLY A 17 -5.80 2.02 -10.96
CA GLY A 17 -4.82 2.07 -12.05
C GLY A 17 -5.10 3.20 -13.02
N ASP A 18 -4.21 3.33 -14.00
CA ASP A 18 -4.32 4.37 -15.03
C ASP A 18 -5.56 4.15 -15.89
N LYS A 19 -6.05 5.25 -16.48
CA LYS A 19 -7.29 5.26 -17.28
C LYS A 19 -7.27 4.27 -18.46
N ASP A 20 -6.09 3.95 -18.98
CA ASP A 20 -5.92 3.09 -20.14
C ASP A 20 -5.96 1.59 -19.80
N ASP A 21 -5.74 1.21 -18.54
CA ASP A 21 -5.83 -0.18 -18.06
C ASP A 21 -6.39 -0.26 -16.61
N PRO A 22 -7.67 0.12 -16.40
CA PRO A 22 -8.24 0.15 -15.07
C PRO A 22 -8.64 -1.26 -14.59
N ILE A 23 -8.24 -1.61 -13.37
CA ILE A 23 -8.59 -2.88 -12.72
C ILE A 23 -9.81 -2.67 -11.80
N LEU A 24 -10.90 -3.40 -12.03
CA LEU A 24 -12.08 -3.36 -11.16
C LEU A 24 -11.76 -3.98 -9.79
N ILE A 25 -11.97 -3.21 -8.72
CA ILE A 25 -11.70 -3.64 -7.33
C ILE A 25 -12.94 -3.65 -6.43
N GLY A 26 -14.07 -3.12 -6.90
CA GLY A 26 -15.33 -3.20 -6.18
C GLY A 26 -16.53 -2.84 -7.05
N SER A 27 -17.67 -3.49 -6.78
CA SER A 27 -18.97 -3.17 -7.38
C SER A 27 -20.04 -3.21 -6.30
N TYR A 28 -20.78 -2.12 -6.15
CA TYR A 28 -21.70 -1.92 -5.02
C TYR A 28 -23.06 -1.46 -5.50
N THR A 29 -24.12 -1.95 -4.86
CA THR A 29 -25.53 -1.62 -5.13
C THR A 29 -26.34 -1.75 -3.84
N GLY A 30 -27.59 -1.30 -3.82
CA GLY A 30 -28.45 -1.41 -2.65
C GLY A 30 -28.02 -0.48 -1.51
N ARG A 31 -28.14 -0.94 -0.27
CA ARG A 31 -28.03 -0.09 0.94
C ARG A 31 -26.92 -0.49 1.91
N ASP A 32 -26.22 -1.57 1.59
CA ASP A 32 -25.14 -2.06 2.44
C ASP A 32 -23.93 -1.15 2.23
N ILE A 33 -23.46 -0.54 3.33
CA ILE A 33 -22.29 0.31 3.31
C ILE A 33 -21.07 -0.59 3.01
N PRO A 34 -20.32 -0.35 1.93
CA PRO A 34 -19.11 -1.10 1.64
C PRO A 34 -18.10 -1.03 2.78
N ALA A 35 -17.31 -2.09 2.95
CA ALA A 35 -16.11 -2.03 3.80
C ALA A 35 -15.10 -1.02 3.22
N ASP A 36 -14.22 -0.52 4.08
CA ASP A 36 -13.12 0.35 3.67
C ASP A 36 -12.27 -0.33 2.59
N LEU A 37 -11.87 0.44 1.59
CA LEU A 37 -11.16 -0.04 0.41
C LEU A 37 -9.80 0.64 0.30
N ASP A 38 -8.75 -0.14 0.54
CA ASP A 38 -7.37 0.31 0.40
C ASP A 38 -6.75 -0.16 -0.92
N THR A 39 -5.95 0.69 -1.54
CA THR A 39 -5.27 0.41 -2.81
C THR A 39 -3.88 1.02 -2.84
N THR A 40 -2.94 0.27 -3.41
CA THR A 40 -1.56 0.73 -3.66
C THR A 40 -1.45 1.62 -4.90
N SER A 41 -2.54 1.77 -5.67
CA SER A 41 -2.58 2.65 -6.83
C SER A 41 -2.72 4.11 -6.42
N HIS A 42 -1.93 4.98 -7.05
CA HIS A 42 -2.08 6.43 -6.95
C HIS A 42 -3.29 6.98 -7.73
N VAL A 43 -3.95 6.12 -8.50
CA VAL A 43 -5.15 6.44 -9.29
C VAL A 43 -6.29 5.50 -8.92
N VAL A 44 -7.44 6.07 -8.59
CA VAL A 44 -8.72 5.39 -8.37
C VAL A 44 -9.79 6.08 -9.20
N GLN A 45 -10.61 5.30 -9.89
CA GLN A 45 -11.74 5.80 -10.66
C GLN A 45 -13.05 5.25 -10.09
N LEU A 46 -14.00 6.15 -9.84
CA LEU A 46 -15.36 5.82 -9.44
C LEU A 46 -16.29 6.00 -10.64
N VAL A 47 -17.10 4.98 -10.93
CA VAL A 47 -18.09 5.01 -12.01
C VAL A 47 -19.46 4.69 -11.44
N LEU A 48 -20.34 5.68 -11.43
CA LEU A 48 -21.76 5.49 -11.13
C LEU A 48 -22.50 5.22 -12.44
N GLN A 49 -23.17 4.08 -12.51
CA GLN A 49 -24.04 3.70 -13.62
C GLN A 49 -25.46 3.53 -13.09
N THR A 50 -26.39 4.32 -13.63
CA THR A 50 -27.80 4.30 -13.24
C THR A 50 -28.67 3.88 -14.41
N ASP A 51 -29.88 3.40 -14.12
CA ASP A 51 -30.90 3.23 -15.14
C ASP A 51 -31.77 4.51 -15.30
N CYS A 52 -32.98 4.37 -15.87
CA CYS A 52 -33.90 5.49 -16.09
C CYS A 52 -35.05 5.56 -15.08
N GLN A 53 -35.05 4.72 -14.04
CA GLN A 53 -36.07 4.66 -13.01
C GLN A 53 -35.48 5.02 -11.64
N TYR A 54 -36.35 5.04 -10.62
CA TYR A 54 -36.11 5.33 -9.19
C TYR A 54 -34.78 5.95 -8.77
N ILE A 55 -34.83 7.17 -8.23
CA ILE A 55 -33.65 7.86 -7.69
C ILE A 55 -33.61 7.69 -6.16
N ASP A 56 -32.46 7.24 -5.65
CA ASP A 56 -32.18 7.14 -4.21
C ASP A 56 -31.22 8.23 -3.72
N GLU A 57 -30.92 8.23 -2.42
CA GLU A 57 -30.10 9.25 -1.75
C GLU A 57 -28.62 9.27 -2.19
N GLY A 58 -28.13 8.18 -2.79
CA GLY A 58 -26.76 8.07 -3.26
C GLY A 58 -25.75 7.75 -2.15
N PHE A 59 -24.53 8.29 -2.27
CA PHE A 59 -23.43 7.94 -1.38
C PHE A 59 -22.57 9.16 -0.99
N LYS A 60 -21.92 9.06 0.16
CA LYS A 60 -20.85 9.98 0.57
C LYS A 60 -19.59 9.19 0.88
N ILE A 61 -18.55 9.39 0.07
CA ILE A 61 -17.25 8.73 0.21
C ILE A 61 -16.25 9.72 0.83
N TYR A 62 -15.57 9.27 1.89
CA TYR A 62 -14.37 9.92 2.39
C TYR A 62 -13.17 9.25 1.70
N PHE A 63 -12.28 10.06 1.13
CA PHE A 63 -11.01 9.58 0.64
C PHE A 63 -9.90 10.35 1.35
N HIS A 64 -8.79 9.68 1.58
CA HIS A 64 -7.55 10.32 1.97
C HIS A 64 -6.41 9.62 1.24
N ASP A 65 -5.34 10.35 0.94
CA ASP A 65 -4.12 9.67 0.53
C ASP A 65 -3.63 8.81 1.71
N GLN A 66 -3.12 7.63 1.39
CA GLN A 66 -2.41 6.79 2.35
C GLN A 66 -0.95 7.27 2.52
N GLY A 67 -0.55 8.34 1.83
CA GLY A 67 0.83 8.80 1.68
C GLY A 67 1.58 8.06 0.57
N ILE A 68 2.59 8.72 0.01
CA ILE A 68 3.54 8.07 -0.91
C ILE A 68 4.46 7.19 -0.06
N CYS A 69 4.44 5.88 -0.27
CA CYS A 69 5.45 4.96 0.24
C CYS A 69 5.90 3.95 -0.80
N GLY A 70 7.04 3.32 -0.51
CA GLY A 70 7.71 2.44 -1.44
C GLY A 70 8.52 3.21 -2.49
N GLY A 71 8.86 2.50 -3.56
CA GLY A 71 9.58 3.04 -4.71
C GLY A 71 10.78 2.19 -5.10
N HIS A 72 11.34 2.48 -6.28
CA HIS A 72 12.54 1.84 -6.78
C HIS A 72 13.72 2.79 -6.65
N ILE A 73 14.65 2.45 -5.76
CA ILE A 73 15.87 3.20 -5.49
C ILE A 73 17.00 2.57 -6.28
N THR A 74 17.49 3.29 -7.29
CA THR A 74 18.59 2.82 -8.16
C THR A 74 19.72 3.84 -8.24
N GLY A 75 20.95 3.38 -8.45
CA GLY A 75 22.13 4.21 -8.72
C GLY A 75 22.69 5.01 -7.53
N GLN A 76 22.01 4.98 -6.37
CA GLN A 76 22.48 5.63 -5.15
C GLN A 76 23.47 4.72 -4.40
N SER A 77 24.53 5.32 -3.84
CA SER A 77 25.51 4.60 -3.00
C SER A 77 25.10 4.53 -1.52
N SER A 78 24.19 5.41 -1.09
CA SER A 78 23.63 5.47 0.26
C SER A 78 22.38 6.36 0.26
N GLY A 79 21.53 6.21 1.28
CA GLY A 79 20.32 6.99 1.45
C GLY A 79 19.53 6.53 2.68
N TYR A 80 18.42 7.21 2.95
CA TYR A 80 17.47 6.83 3.99
C TYR A 80 16.12 6.48 3.38
N ILE A 81 15.47 5.46 3.94
CA ILE A 81 14.08 5.12 3.67
C ILE A 81 13.26 5.57 4.90
N TYR A 82 12.11 6.18 4.62
CA TYR A 82 11.20 6.66 5.64
C TYR A 82 9.82 6.04 5.41
N SER A 83 9.13 5.71 6.51
CA SER A 83 7.69 5.45 6.45
C SER A 83 6.95 6.73 6.03
N PRO A 84 5.74 6.64 5.46
CA PRO A 84 4.86 7.79 5.29
C PRO A 84 4.81 8.64 6.54
N ASN A 85 4.80 9.95 6.34
CA ASN A 85 4.63 10.94 7.40
C ASN A 85 5.74 10.98 8.46
N TYR A 86 6.83 10.19 8.35
CA TYR A 86 7.94 10.24 9.29
C TYR A 86 8.47 11.68 9.45
N PRO A 87 8.71 12.18 10.67
CA PRO A 87 8.71 11.47 11.97
C PRO A 87 7.35 11.33 12.66
N GLY A 88 6.25 11.74 12.02
CA GLY A 88 4.88 11.47 12.47
C GLY A 88 4.47 10.01 12.32
N GLN A 89 3.23 9.70 12.73
CA GLN A 89 2.66 8.36 12.66
C GLN A 89 2.37 7.97 11.21
N TYR A 90 2.71 6.73 10.84
CA TYR A 90 2.28 6.13 9.59
C TYR A 90 0.77 5.83 9.65
N HIS A 91 0.13 5.72 8.48
CA HIS A 91 -1.31 5.42 8.38
C HIS A 91 -1.58 3.92 8.54
N ASN A 92 -2.82 3.57 8.88
CA ASN A 92 -3.25 2.17 8.94
C ASN A 92 -3.31 1.55 7.53
N ASN A 93 -3.29 0.22 7.45
CA ASN A 93 -3.50 -0.55 6.22
C ASN A 93 -2.51 -0.26 5.07
N LEU A 94 -1.30 0.19 5.40
CA LEU A 94 -0.27 0.46 4.41
C LEU A 94 0.35 -0.82 3.84
N ILE A 95 0.48 -0.85 2.51
CA ILE A 95 1.27 -1.85 1.79
C ILE A 95 2.33 -1.09 0.99
N CYS A 96 3.54 -1.02 1.55
CA CYS A 96 4.65 -0.26 1.00
C CYS A 96 5.80 -1.19 0.62
N THR A 97 6.27 -1.08 -0.63
CA THR A 97 7.41 -1.88 -1.12
C THR A 97 8.52 -0.95 -1.61
N TRP A 98 9.68 -1.03 -0.95
CA TRP A 98 10.90 -0.38 -1.41
C TRP A 98 11.85 -1.41 -2.01
N THR A 99 12.22 -1.19 -3.27
CA THR A 99 13.26 -1.98 -3.94
C THR A 99 14.52 -1.14 -3.98
N ILE A 100 15.63 -1.69 -3.48
CA ILE A 100 16.94 -1.03 -3.52
C ILE A 100 17.84 -1.83 -4.47
N GLU A 101 18.18 -1.24 -5.60
CA GLU A 101 19.07 -1.81 -6.60
C GLU A 101 20.39 -1.03 -6.61
N VAL A 102 21.48 -1.74 -6.32
CA VAL A 102 22.85 -1.24 -6.45
C VAL A 102 23.54 -1.95 -7.61
N ASN A 103 24.70 -1.43 -8.01
CA ASN A 103 25.52 -2.09 -9.04
C ASN A 103 25.80 -3.56 -8.67
N SER A 104 25.75 -4.47 -9.65
CA SER A 104 25.88 -5.92 -9.48
C SER A 104 27.18 -6.41 -8.81
N GLN A 105 28.18 -5.55 -8.64
CA GLN A 105 29.41 -5.85 -7.91
C GLN A 105 29.39 -5.40 -6.44
N LYS A 106 28.26 -4.90 -5.94
CA LYS A 106 28.10 -4.35 -4.60
C LYS A 106 26.94 -5.03 -3.89
N GLY A 107 27.05 -5.15 -2.57
CA GLY A 107 25.92 -5.54 -1.74
C GLY A 107 25.28 -4.40 -0.96
N VAL A 108 24.01 -4.54 -0.62
CA VAL A 108 23.25 -3.54 0.15
C VAL A 108 23.33 -3.87 1.63
N LYS A 109 23.95 -2.99 2.42
CA LYS A 109 23.89 -3.04 3.89
C LYS A 109 22.81 -2.10 4.41
N MET A 110 21.84 -2.64 5.15
CA MET A 110 20.79 -1.86 5.81
C MET A 110 21.12 -1.68 7.30
N THR A 111 20.90 -0.50 7.85
CA THR A 111 21.11 -0.20 9.27
C THR A 111 19.90 0.58 9.80
N PRO A 112 19.05 -0.02 10.64
CA PRO A 112 17.91 0.69 11.22
C PRO A 112 18.38 1.80 12.16
N VAL A 113 17.89 3.02 11.95
CA VAL A 113 18.18 4.18 12.82
C VAL A 113 17.05 4.42 13.81
N SER A 114 15.80 4.24 13.38
CA SER A 114 14.59 4.33 14.20
C SER A 114 13.59 3.31 13.69
N PHE A 115 12.92 2.60 14.60
CA PHE A 115 11.92 1.58 14.26
C PHE A 115 10.86 1.52 15.35
N SER A 116 9.61 1.75 14.97
CA SER A 116 8.46 1.68 15.87
C SER A 116 7.21 1.38 15.06
N LEU A 117 6.85 0.10 15.01
CA LEU A 117 5.59 -0.40 14.46
C LEU A 117 4.69 -0.91 15.58
N GLU A 118 3.41 -1.14 15.29
CA GLU A 118 2.49 -1.83 16.20
C GLU A 118 2.91 -3.30 16.36
N GLU A 119 3.12 -3.73 17.61
CA GLU A 119 3.66 -5.06 17.90
C GLU A 119 2.63 -6.15 17.58
N ASN A 120 3.03 -7.14 16.76
CA ASN A 120 2.19 -8.24 16.26
C ASN A 120 1.08 -7.88 15.26
N PHE A 121 0.86 -6.59 14.96
CA PHE A 121 -0.16 -6.14 14.02
C PHE A 121 0.46 -5.59 12.73
N ASP A 122 1.53 -4.81 12.86
CA ASP A 122 2.23 -4.20 11.73
C ASP A 122 3.60 -4.83 11.52
N TRP A 123 3.95 -5.10 10.28
CA TRP A 123 5.13 -5.88 9.93
C TRP A 123 5.95 -5.21 8.83
N LEU A 124 7.27 -5.15 9.03
CA LEU A 124 8.24 -4.87 7.98
C LEU A 124 8.95 -6.16 7.58
N TYR A 125 8.77 -6.56 6.33
CA TYR A 125 9.35 -7.78 5.76
C TYR A 125 10.61 -7.45 4.97
N PHE A 126 11.66 -8.25 5.15
CA PHE A 126 12.91 -8.13 4.43
C PHE A 126 13.11 -9.33 3.51
N TYR A 127 13.44 -9.03 2.26
CA TYR A 127 13.75 -10.01 1.22
C TYR A 127 15.11 -9.68 0.59
N LYS A 128 15.80 -10.70 0.07
CA LYS A 128 16.99 -10.55 -0.78
C LYS A 128 16.79 -11.27 -2.12
N GLY A 129 17.46 -10.80 -3.16
CA GLY A 129 17.47 -11.45 -4.47
C GLY A 129 17.13 -10.47 -5.60
N GLU A 130 17.21 -11.00 -6.82
CA GLU A 130 16.87 -10.27 -8.05
C GLU A 130 15.38 -10.45 -8.37
N LEU A 131 14.81 -9.54 -9.17
CA LEU A 131 13.40 -9.57 -9.57
C LEU A 131 12.99 -10.99 -9.99
N GLU A 132 11.91 -11.49 -9.39
CA GLU A 132 11.33 -12.85 -9.56
C GLU A 132 11.96 -13.99 -8.75
N ASP A 133 13.09 -13.78 -8.04
CA ASP A 133 13.70 -14.77 -7.13
C ASP A 133 14.05 -14.14 -5.76
N TYR A 134 13.02 -13.91 -4.94
CA TYR A 134 13.17 -13.33 -3.61
C TYR A 134 13.23 -14.39 -2.51
N THR A 135 14.30 -14.35 -1.72
CA THR A 135 14.44 -15.11 -0.47
C THR A 135 14.01 -14.24 0.72
N PHE A 136 13.06 -14.73 1.52
CA PHE A 136 12.67 -14.11 2.79
C PHE A 136 13.82 -14.18 3.81
N ILE A 137 14.16 -13.03 4.40
CA ILE A 137 15.20 -12.90 5.43
C ILE A 137 14.57 -12.87 6.82
N GLY A 138 13.50 -12.10 6.99
CA GLY A 138 12.86 -11.91 8.28
C GLY A 138 11.73 -10.88 8.24
N ALA A 139 10.88 -10.92 9.25
CA ALA A 139 9.80 -9.97 9.47
C ALA A 139 9.94 -9.39 10.88
N TYR A 140 9.71 -8.09 11.00
CA TYR A 140 9.92 -7.36 12.24
C TYR A 140 8.73 -6.47 12.56
N SER A 141 8.35 -6.42 13.83
CA SER A 141 7.25 -5.61 14.37
C SER A 141 7.68 -5.00 15.71
N GLY A 142 6.86 -4.11 16.28
CA GLY A 142 7.17 -3.46 17.56
C GLY A 142 8.30 -2.42 17.46
N ARG A 143 9.06 -2.25 18.54
CA ARG A 143 10.09 -1.18 18.67
C ARG A 143 11.53 -1.63 18.51
N PHE A 144 11.74 -2.91 18.24
CA PHE A 144 13.08 -3.48 18.18
C PHE A 144 13.30 -4.13 16.82
N VAL A 145 14.28 -3.64 16.08
CA VAL A 145 14.86 -4.46 15.02
C VAL A 145 15.91 -5.37 15.68
N PRO A 146 15.77 -6.70 15.61
CA PRO A 146 16.77 -7.63 16.12
C PRO A 146 18.15 -7.28 15.57
N VAL A 147 19.13 -7.27 16.47
CA VAL A 147 20.55 -6.98 16.20
C VAL A 147 21.13 -7.89 15.11
N SER A 148 20.49 -9.01 14.78
CA SER A 148 20.83 -9.86 13.62
C SER A 148 20.63 -9.17 12.26
N ALA A 149 19.78 -8.14 12.15
CA ALA A 149 19.72 -7.26 10.98
C ALA A 149 20.75 -6.12 11.00
N SER A 150 21.36 -5.85 12.16
CA SER A 150 22.48 -4.92 12.30
C SER A 150 23.83 -5.55 11.92
N ASN A 151 23.91 -6.89 11.92
CA ASN A 151 25.01 -7.63 11.33
C ASN A 151 24.85 -7.69 9.82
N SER A 152 25.08 -6.54 9.18
CA SER A 152 25.53 -6.40 7.79
C SER A 152 25.06 -7.54 6.87
N TYR A 153 23.76 -7.63 6.57
CA TYR A 153 23.37 -8.42 5.41
C TYR A 153 24.04 -7.73 4.22
N VAL A 154 25.08 -8.34 3.67
CA VAL A 154 25.58 -8.00 2.35
C VAL A 154 24.66 -8.80 1.42
N ILE A 155 23.61 -8.14 0.96
CA ILE A 155 22.72 -8.72 -0.05
C ILE A 155 23.48 -8.62 -1.37
N TRP A 156 24.11 -9.71 -1.79
CA TRP A 156 24.63 -9.89 -3.15
C TRP A 156 23.49 -10.22 -4.10
#